data_AF-A0A264Y446-F1
#
_entry.id   AF-A0A264Y446-F1
#
_cell.length_a   1.000
_cell.length_b   1.000
_cell.length_c   1.000
_cell.angle_alpha   90.00
_cell.angle_beta   90.00
_cell.angle_gamma   90.00
#
_symmetry.space_group_name_H-M   'P 1'
#
loop_
_entity.id
_entity.type
_entity.pdbx_description
1 polymer ?
#
loop_
_entity_poly.entity_id
_entity_poly.type
_entity_poly.pdbx_seq_one_letter_code
_entity_poly.pdbx_strand_id
1 'polypeptide(L)'
;MALVISFGAASCMNEDWSDPTGETSPFGNSQLQETNVVSIKSLIDEYGAKQKDKVNDTVRIADGVQIKGVVTGNDMEGNLYNQVTIDDGTAGMIICVAQGGMFGQLAVGQEILVNVGGLYYGTYRTQPQIGIPYTNFEKNQTYPSRMNRNEWQSRFKVIGKADPTKATPIVVENASDLNIEANAYALAGRLVTLKNVEFNEPGKTFAPESEGYTTGYGVTRYFKGFTAQKKQIGVRTSCYADFAAETVPSGKVNVTGILTCYKTSLTSSYGNTVQLVLRSSKDIEAVK
;
A
#
# COMPACT_ATOMS: atom_id res chain seq x y z
N MET A 1 -67.23 18.19 7.88
CA MET A 1 -66.93 16.76 8.09
C MET A 1 -65.96 16.35 6.99
N ALA A 2 -64.80 15.82 7.35
CA ALA A 2 -63.58 15.85 6.55
C ALA A 2 -63.62 14.94 5.30
N LEU A 3 -63.14 15.48 4.18
CA LEU A 3 -62.84 14.76 2.95
C LEU A 3 -61.44 14.13 3.11
N VAL A 4 -61.37 12.82 3.32
CA VAL A 4 -60.12 12.06 3.33
C VAL A 4 -59.88 11.55 1.91
N ILE A 5 -58.92 12.15 1.21
CA ILE A 5 -58.43 11.67 -0.08
C ILE A 5 -57.34 10.64 0.22
N SER A 6 -57.67 9.36 0.10
CA SER A 6 -56.71 8.26 0.12
C SER A 6 -56.05 8.15 -1.26
N PHE A 7 -54.83 8.65 -1.40
CA PHE A 7 -53.98 8.33 -2.55
C PHE A 7 -53.39 6.93 -2.35
N GLY A 8 -53.80 5.98 -3.19
CA GLY A 8 -53.15 4.68 -3.31
C GLY A 8 -51.82 4.84 -4.02
N ALA A 9 -50.72 4.47 -3.35
CA ALA A 9 -49.48 4.15 -4.02
C ALA A 9 -49.56 2.69 -4.47
N ALA A 10 -49.89 2.48 -5.76
CA ALA A 10 -49.60 1.23 -6.41
C ALA A 10 -48.07 1.14 -6.54
N SER A 11 -47.44 0.43 -5.61
CA SER A 11 -46.04 0.06 -5.73
C SER A 11 -45.96 -1.03 -6.81
N CYS A 12 -45.47 -0.67 -8.00
CA CYS A 12 -44.96 -1.66 -8.93
C CYS A 12 -43.68 -2.24 -8.33
N MET A 13 -43.82 -3.22 -7.43
CA MET A 13 -42.72 -4.09 -7.05
C MET A 13 -42.42 -4.97 -8.25
N ASN A 14 -41.48 -4.56 -9.09
CA ASN A 14 -40.83 -5.50 -10.00
C ASN A 14 -40.05 -6.50 -9.13
N GLU A 15 -40.45 -7.77 -9.21
CA GLU A 15 -39.85 -8.91 -8.52
C GLU A 15 -38.51 -9.37 -9.13
N ASP A 16 -37.76 -8.46 -9.75
CA ASP A 16 -36.41 -8.77 -10.27
C ASP A 16 -35.36 -8.50 -9.19
N TRP A 17 -35.28 -9.40 -8.20
CA TRP A 17 -34.08 -9.60 -7.40
C TRP A 17 -33.02 -10.36 -8.22
N SER A 18 -32.67 -9.83 -9.40
CA SER A 18 -31.42 -10.20 -10.04
C SER A 18 -30.28 -9.60 -9.22
N ASP A 19 -29.37 -10.43 -8.73
CA ASP A 19 -28.07 -9.99 -8.20
C ASP A 19 -27.51 -8.92 -9.15
N PRO A 20 -27.01 -7.77 -8.65
CA PRO A 20 -26.47 -6.73 -9.52
C PRO A 20 -25.44 -7.37 -10.44
N THR A 21 -25.77 -7.43 -11.74
CA THR A 21 -24.90 -7.95 -12.77
C THR A 21 -23.64 -7.10 -12.74
N GLY A 22 -22.56 -7.65 -12.19
CA GLY A 22 -21.35 -6.95 -11.77
C GLY A 22 -20.51 -6.31 -12.88
N GLU A 23 -21.14 -5.55 -13.77
CA GLU A 23 -20.48 -4.81 -14.85
C GLU A 23 -20.03 -3.42 -14.41
N THR A 24 -20.65 -2.84 -13.37
CA THR A 24 -20.22 -1.55 -12.81
C THR A 24 -20.07 -1.62 -11.29
N SER A 25 -18.87 -1.32 -10.82
CA SER A 25 -18.58 -1.21 -9.38
C SER A 25 -19.34 -0.03 -8.77
N PRO A 26 -19.93 -0.17 -7.56
CA PRO A 26 -20.52 0.95 -6.82
C PRO A 26 -19.45 1.90 -6.22
N PHE A 27 -18.18 1.50 -6.28
CA PHE A 27 -17.04 2.28 -5.81
C PHE A 27 -16.24 2.86 -6.96
N GLY A 28 -15.65 4.02 -6.71
CA GLY A 28 -14.90 4.76 -7.71
C GLY A 28 -15.79 5.54 -8.68
N ASN A 29 -15.16 6.02 -9.76
CA ASN A 29 -15.76 6.79 -10.82
C ASN A 29 -15.86 5.94 -12.10
N SER A 30 -17.04 5.36 -12.34
CA SER A 30 -17.29 4.53 -13.52
C SER A 30 -17.13 5.28 -14.86
N GLN A 31 -17.23 6.62 -14.83
CA GLN A 31 -17.08 7.48 -16.00
C GLN A 31 -15.62 7.74 -16.39
N LEU A 32 -14.65 7.41 -15.52
CA LEU A 32 -13.24 7.57 -15.84
C LEU A 32 -12.87 6.70 -17.06
N GLN A 33 -12.18 7.30 -18.03
CA GLN A 33 -11.72 6.63 -19.24
C GLN A 33 -10.19 6.69 -19.30
N GLU A 34 -9.61 5.69 -19.96
CA GLU A 34 -8.18 5.69 -20.27
C GLU A 34 -7.90 6.74 -21.35
N THR A 35 -7.19 7.80 -20.98
CA THR A 35 -6.84 8.90 -21.89
C THR A 35 -5.34 9.15 -21.95
N ASN A 36 -4.65 9.08 -20.80
CA ASN A 36 -3.20 9.30 -20.71
C ASN A 36 -2.60 8.35 -19.66
N VAL A 37 -2.71 7.05 -19.93
CA VAL A 37 -2.17 5.99 -19.05
C VAL A 37 -0.68 5.81 -19.33
N VAL A 38 0.14 6.04 -18.30
CA VAL A 38 1.57 5.74 -18.29
C VAL A 38 1.85 4.54 -17.42
N SER A 39 2.98 3.85 -17.66
CA SER A 39 3.44 2.81 -16.72
C SER A 39 3.85 3.44 -15.39
N ILE A 40 3.70 2.68 -14.30
CA ILE A 40 4.15 3.09 -12.96
C ILE A 40 5.65 3.36 -12.98
N LYS A 41 6.44 2.55 -13.70
CA LYS A 41 7.87 2.79 -13.85
C LYS A 41 8.15 4.13 -14.55
N SER A 42 7.46 4.45 -15.64
CA SER A 42 7.64 5.75 -16.33
C SER A 42 7.30 6.93 -15.43
N LEU A 43 6.24 6.80 -14.63
CA LEU A 43 5.88 7.82 -13.63
C LEU A 43 6.98 7.98 -12.56
N ILE A 44 7.52 6.87 -12.04
CA ILE A 44 8.64 6.90 -11.09
C ILE A 44 9.89 7.50 -11.71
N ASP A 45 10.22 7.15 -12.95
CA ASP A 45 11.41 7.69 -13.63
C ASP A 45 11.29 9.22 -13.81
N GLU A 46 10.11 9.72 -14.21
CA GLU A 46 9.89 11.16 -14.42
C GLU A 46 9.86 11.96 -13.11
N TYR A 47 9.05 11.54 -12.13
CA TYR A 47 8.82 12.31 -10.91
C TYR A 47 9.81 11.94 -9.80
N GLY A 48 10.29 10.70 -9.75
CA GLY A 48 11.31 10.23 -8.82
C GLY A 48 12.69 10.85 -9.04
N ALA A 49 13.07 11.14 -10.30
CA ALA A 49 14.29 11.90 -10.59
C ALA A 49 14.31 13.27 -9.89
N LYS A 50 13.15 13.91 -9.74
CA LYS A 50 12.98 15.19 -9.04
C LYS A 50 13.07 15.06 -7.52
N GLN A 51 13.08 13.83 -6.99
CA GLN A 51 13.08 13.50 -5.56
C GLN A 51 14.36 12.77 -5.11
N LYS A 52 15.32 12.53 -6.02
CA LYS A 52 16.50 11.67 -5.77
C LYS A 52 17.35 12.08 -4.56
N ASP A 53 17.40 13.39 -4.26
CA ASP A 53 18.17 13.95 -3.14
C ASP A 53 17.24 14.43 -2.00
N LYS A 54 16.07 13.80 -1.82
CA LYS A 54 15.05 14.23 -0.85
C LYS A 54 14.67 13.10 0.09
N VAL A 55 14.85 13.34 1.39
CA VAL A 55 14.30 12.46 2.44
C VAL A 55 12.78 12.61 2.52
N ASN A 56 12.31 13.85 2.51
CA ASN A 56 10.90 14.20 2.49
C ASN A 56 10.75 15.34 1.50
N ASP A 57 9.95 15.14 0.45
CA ASP A 57 9.52 16.21 -0.45
C ASP A 57 8.33 15.72 -1.29
N THR A 58 7.74 16.62 -2.07
CA THR A 58 6.68 16.30 -3.03
C THR A 58 6.83 17.10 -4.30
N VAL A 59 6.39 16.53 -5.42
CA VAL A 59 6.25 17.20 -6.71
C VAL A 59 4.86 16.91 -7.28
N ARG A 60 4.19 17.95 -7.75
CA ARG A 60 2.87 17.83 -8.37
C ARG A 60 2.99 17.07 -9.69
N ILE A 61 2.11 16.10 -9.88
CA ILE A 61 1.96 15.34 -11.12
C ILE A 61 1.14 16.18 -12.10
N ALA A 62 1.56 16.22 -13.37
CA ALA A 62 0.84 16.94 -14.42
C ALA A 62 -0.62 16.47 -14.52
N ASP A 63 -1.53 17.40 -14.83
CA ASP A 63 -2.96 17.09 -14.92
C ASP A 63 -3.24 16.04 -16.01
N GLY A 64 -4.23 15.19 -15.75
CA GLY A 64 -4.65 14.14 -16.68
C GLY A 64 -3.77 12.88 -16.73
N VAL A 65 -2.60 12.85 -16.07
CA VAL A 65 -1.79 11.63 -15.98
C VAL A 65 -2.55 10.52 -15.24
N GLN A 66 -2.55 9.32 -15.82
CA GLN A 66 -3.19 8.14 -15.26
C GLN A 66 -2.19 7.00 -15.14
N ILE A 67 -2.43 6.12 -14.16
CA ILE A 67 -1.75 4.82 -14.04
C ILE A 67 -2.82 3.73 -13.93
N LYS A 68 -2.50 2.53 -14.41
CA LYS A 68 -3.38 1.36 -14.33
C LYS A 68 -2.59 0.19 -13.77
N GLY A 69 -3.16 -0.53 -12.81
CA GLY A 69 -2.46 -1.62 -12.15
C GLY A 69 -3.39 -2.50 -11.33
N VAL A 70 -2.84 -3.60 -10.85
CA VAL A 70 -3.51 -4.60 -10.01
C VAL A 70 -3.25 -4.27 -8.54
N VAL A 71 -4.29 -4.26 -7.72
CA VAL A 71 -4.19 -4.10 -6.28
C VAL A 71 -3.43 -5.29 -5.68
N THR A 72 -2.30 -5.01 -5.03
CA THR A 72 -1.44 -6.02 -4.40
C THR A 72 -1.60 -6.08 -2.89
N GLY A 73 -2.09 -5.01 -2.28
CA GLY A 73 -2.25 -4.86 -0.83
C GLY A 73 -3.20 -3.72 -0.48
N ASN A 74 -3.89 -3.89 0.65
CA ASN A 74 -4.88 -2.97 1.21
C ASN A 74 -4.96 -3.15 2.73
N ASP A 75 -5.87 -2.44 3.38
CA ASP A 75 -5.98 -2.34 4.83
C ASP A 75 -6.68 -3.50 5.55
N MET A 76 -6.83 -4.68 4.91
CA MET A 76 -7.64 -5.80 5.41
C MET A 76 -7.35 -6.20 6.86
N GLU A 77 -6.09 -6.45 7.23
CA GLU A 77 -5.70 -6.80 8.60
C GLU A 77 -4.98 -5.64 9.32
N GLY A 78 -5.22 -4.39 8.87
CA GLY A 78 -4.79 -3.18 9.58
C GLY A 78 -3.30 -2.83 9.51
N ASN A 79 -2.45 -3.63 8.84
CA ASN A 79 -1.03 -3.33 8.72
C ASN A 79 -0.73 -2.29 7.61
N LEU A 80 -1.39 -2.39 6.46
CA LEU A 80 -1.37 -1.40 5.38
C LEU A 80 -2.44 -0.33 5.61
N TYR A 81 -2.28 0.45 6.67
CA TYR A 81 -3.28 1.44 7.09
C TYR A 81 -3.33 2.67 6.16
N ASN A 82 -4.53 3.04 5.71
CA ASN A 82 -4.78 4.25 4.91
C ASN A 82 -3.96 4.29 3.60
N GLN A 83 -3.71 3.12 3.03
CA GLN A 83 -2.95 2.96 1.80
C GLN A 83 -3.55 1.83 0.95
N VAL A 84 -3.49 2.00 -0.36
CA VAL A 84 -3.66 0.91 -1.32
C VAL A 84 -2.39 0.80 -2.14
N THR A 85 -1.95 -0.41 -2.42
CA THR A 85 -0.76 -0.66 -3.22
C THR A 85 -1.17 -1.31 -4.53
N ILE A 86 -0.62 -0.82 -5.64
CA ILE A 86 -0.87 -1.35 -6.97
C ILE A 86 0.44 -1.69 -7.68
N ASP A 87 0.38 -2.63 -8.61
CA ASP A 87 1.50 -3.04 -9.46
C ASP A 87 1.01 -3.24 -10.89
N ASP A 88 1.74 -2.72 -11.88
CA ASP A 88 1.40 -2.83 -13.31
C ASP A 88 2.32 -3.80 -14.08
N GLY A 89 3.14 -4.57 -13.35
CA GLY A 89 4.19 -5.42 -13.88
C GLY A 89 5.54 -4.71 -14.04
N THR A 90 5.54 -3.39 -14.25
CA THR A 90 6.78 -2.60 -14.42
C THR A 90 7.34 -2.10 -13.09
N ALA A 91 6.46 -1.65 -12.19
CA ALA A 91 6.80 -1.20 -10.85
C ALA A 91 5.56 -1.16 -9.95
N GLY A 92 5.77 -1.00 -8.64
CA GLY A 92 4.71 -0.87 -7.65
C GLY A 92 4.55 0.58 -7.19
N MET A 93 3.35 0.93 -6.72
CA MET A 93 3.07 2.25 -6.16
C MET A 93 2.17 2.15 -4.95
N ILE A 94 2.51 2.92 -3.92
CA ILE A 94 1.70 3.13 -2.73
C ILE A 94 0.90 4.42 -2.92
N ILE A 95 -0.42 4.35 -2.73
CA ILE A 95 -1.33 5.48 -2.82
C ILE A 95 -1.94 5.73 -1.44
N CYS A 96 -1.74 6.93 -0.90
CA CYS A 96 -2.15 7.31 0.44
C CYS A 96 -3.57 7.89 0.46
N VAL A 97 -4.47 7.24 1.20
CA VAL A 97 -5.90 7.60 1.26
C VAL A 97 -6.38 7.60 2.71
N ALA A 98 -7.04 8.67 3.15
CA ALA A 98 -7.61 8.79 4.49
C ALA A 98 -8.95 8.07 4.56
N GLN A 99 -8.91 6.75 4.37
CA GLN A 99 -10.06 5.87 4.33
C GLN A 99 -9.68 4.49 4.87
N GLY A 100 -10.42 4.01 5.87
CA GLY A 100 -10.45 2.61 6.25
C GLY A 100 -11.52 1.83 5.49
N GLY A 101 -11.41 0.50 5.51
CA GLY A 101 -12.30 -0.44 4.82
C GLY A 101 -12.10 -0.49 3.31
N MET A 102 -10.92 -0.11 2.82
CA MET A 102 -10.63 -0.14 1.37
C MET A 102 -10.58 -1.58 0.84
N PHE A 103 -10.21 -2.57 1.66
CA PHE A 103 -10.24 -3.98 1.29
C PHE A 103 -11.60 -4.47 0.76
N GLY A 104 -12.72 -3.89 1.23
CA GLY A 104 -14.06 -4.21 0.75
C GLY A 104 -14.41 -3.58 -0.60
N GLN A 105 -13.65 -2.58 -1.04
CA GLN A 105 -13.82 -1.90 -2.33
C GLN A 105 -12.80 -2.38 -3.37
N LEU A 106 -11.61 -2.72 -2.91
CA LEU A 106 -10.41 -2.96 -3.69
C LEU A 106 -9.73 -4.22 -3.16
N ALA A 107 -10.33 -5.37 -3.47
CA ALA A 107 -9.75 -6.67 -3.14
C ALA A 107 -8.38 -6.87 -3.84
N VAL A 108 -7.50 -7.66 -3.23
CA VAL A 108 -6.24 -8.06 -3.88
C VAL A 108 -6.57 -8.76 -5.21
N GLY A 109 -5.85 -8.41 -6.27
CA GLY A 109 -6.13 -8.88 -7.62
C GLY A 109 -7.12 -8.02 -8.42
N GLN A 110 -7.70 -6.98 -7.82
CA GLN A 110 -8.55 -6.02 -8.52
C GLN A 110 -7.71 -5.12 -9.42
N GLU A 111 -8.03 -5.06 -10.70
CA GLU A 111 -7.45 -4.08 -11.61
C GLU A 111 -8.17 -2.73 -11.47
N ILE A 112 -7.40 -1.64 -11.37
CA ILE A 112 -7.93 -0.28 -11.30
C ILE A 112 -7.17 0.67 -12.23
N LEU A 113 -7.92 1.59 -12.84
CA LEU A 113 -7.39 2.81 -13.43
C LEU A 113 -7.43 3.92 -12.38
N VAL A 114 -6.34 4.68 -12.23
CA VAL A 114 -6.25 5.79 -11.28
C VAL A 114 -5.79 7.06 -12.00
N ASN A 115 -6.58 8.13 -11.89
CA ASN A 115 -6.18 9.48 -12.28
C ASN A 115 -5.31 10.10 -11.19
N VAL A 116 -4.00 10.07 -11.42
CA VAL A 116 -2.99 10.64 -10.52
C VAL A 116 -2.63 12.07 -10.87
N GLY A 117 -3.15 12.61 -11.98
CA GLY A 117 -2.90 13.97 -12.39
C GLY A 117 -3.40 15.01 -11.37
N GLY A 118 -2.55 15.96 -11.03
CA GLY A 118 -2.82 16.97 -10.01
C GLY A 118 -2.67 16.49 -8.56
N LEU A 119 -2.47 15.19 -8.33
CA LEU A 119 -1.92 14.69 -7.07
C LEU A 119 -0.40 14.93 -7.02
N TYR A 120 0.24 14.45 -5.96
CA TYR A 120 1.65 14.65 -5.73
C TYR A 120 2.35 13.30 -5.59
N TYR A 121 3.37 13.11 -6.41
CA TYR A 121 4.39 12.09 -6.16
C TYR A 121 5.37 12.66 -5.14
N GLY A 122 5.79 11.89 -4.17
CA GLY A 122 6.78 12.35 -3.21
C GLY A 122 7.47 11.22 -2.49
N THR A 123 8.38 11.61 -1.59
CA THR A 123 9.03 10.68 -0.69
C THR A 123 8.63 10.96 0.75
N TYR A 124 8.26 9.92 1.48
CA TYR A 124 8.17 9.97 2.94
C TYR A 124 9.29 9.13 3.51
N ARG A 125 10.29 9.79 4.10
CA ARG A 125 11.57 9.19 4.49
C ARG A 125 12.19 8.39 3.35
N THR A 126 12.20 8.92 2.12
CA THR A 126 12.65 8.30 0.86
C THR A 126 11.72 7.22 0.27
N GLN A 127 10.70 6.73 0.96
CA GLN A 127 9.72 5.80 0.36
C GLN A 127 8.87 6.56 -0.69
N PRO A 128 8.89 6.15 -1.97
CA PRO A 128 8.00 6.70 -2.99
C PRO A 128 6.53 6.43 -2.69
N GLN A 129 5.69 7.47 -2.76
CA GLN A 129 4.24 7.39 -2.55
C GLN A 129 3.52 8.47 -3.36
N ILE A 130 2.24 8.23 -3.66
CA ILE A 130 1.33 9.22 -4.24
C ILE A 130 0.29 9.67 -3.20
N GLY A 131 0.01 10.96 -3.16
CA GLY A 131 -0.98 11.54 -2.26
C GLY A 131 -1.19 13.03 -2.48
N ILE A 132 -1.52 13.74 -1.40
CA ILE A 132 -1.59 15.20 -1.33
C ILE A 132 -0.38 15.75 -0.55
N PRO A 133 0.06 16.99 -0.75
CA PRO A 133 1.19 17.52 -0.01
C PRO A 133 0.75 17.88 1.41
N TYR A 134 1.60 17.58 2.39
CA TYR A 134 1.44 18.06 3.76
C TYR A 134 2.76 18.66 4.24
N THR A 135 2.68 19.85 4.83
CA THR A 135 3.84 20.54 5.42
C THR A 135 3.73 20.52 6.94
N ASN A 136 4.69 19.88 7.58
CA ASN A 136 4.93 20.04 9.01
C ASN A 136 5.79 21.31 9.21
N PHE A 137 5.17 22.39 9.66
CA PHE A 137 5.85 23.68 9.85
C PHE A 137 6.89 23.66 10.99
N GLU A 138 6.68 22.86 12.03
CA GLU A 138 7.62 22.74 13.16
C GLU A 138 8.94 22.10 12.72
N LYS A 139 8.87 21.11 11.81
CA LYS A 139 10.04 20.41 11.26
C LYS A 139 10.54 21.00 9.95
N ASN A 140 9.81 21.99 9.40
CA ASN A 140 10.02 22.53 8.06
C ASN A 140 10.17 21.43 7.00
N GLN A 141 9.24 20.48 6.98
CA GLN A 141 9.27 19.30 6.12
C GLN A 141 7.95 19.17 5.36
N THR A 142 8.04 18.96 4.05
CA THR A 142 6.90 18.62 3.18
C THR A 142 7.04 17.17 2.73
N TYR A 143 5.93 16.43 2.71
CA TYR A 143 5.91 15.02 2.29
C TYR A 143 4.52 14.62 1.77
N PRO A 144 4.41 13.52 1.01
CA PRO A 144 3.11 13.02 0.55
C PRO A 144 2.28 12.54 1.74
N SER A 145 1.01 12.89 1.74
CA SER A 145 0.02 12.59 2.77
C SER A 145 -1.28 12.11 2.11
N ARG A 146 -2.26 11.81 2.94
CA ARG A 146 -3.46 11.06 2.56
C ARG A 146 -4.50 11.96 1.89
N MET A 147 -4.93 11.61 0.68
CA MET A 147 -6.09 12.26 0.06
C MET A 147 -7.37 11.83 0.80
N ASN A 148 -8.38 12.70 0.84
CA ASN A 148 -9.62 12.37 1.54
C ASN A 148 -10.45 11.34 0.75
N ARG A 149 -11.40 10.66 1.43
CA ARG A 149 -12.30 9.65 0.84
C ARG A 149 -13.02 10.15 -0.41
N ASN A 150 -13.59 11.35 -0.39
CA ASN A 150 -14.40 11.85 -1.51
C ASN A 150 -13.53 12.10 -2.75
N GLU A 151 -12.35 12.68 -2.55
CA GLU A 151 -11.37 12.82 -3.62
C GLU A 151 -10.98 11.44 -4.18
N TRP A 152 -10.63 10.49 -3.31
CA TRP A 152 -10.28 9.13 -3.75
C TRP A 152 -11.37 8.48 -4.61
N GLN A 153 -12.64 8.52 -4.18
CA GLN A 153 -13.75 7.94 -4.95
C GLN A 153 -13.92 8.54 -6.35
N SER A 154 -13.49 9.79 -6.58
CA SER A 154 -13.52 10.41 -7.91
C SER A 154 -12.35 10.02 -8.82
N ARG A 155 -11.28 9.44 -8.24
CA ARG A 155 -9.96 9.29 -8.89
C ARG A 155 -9.72 7.92 -9.49
N PHE A 156 -10.39 6.87 -9.05
CA PHE A 156 -10.18 5.53 -9.57
C PHE A 156 -11.41 4.94 -10.25
N LYS A 157 -11.19 3.95 -11.12
CA LYS A 157 -12.22 3.10 -11.70
C LYS A 157 -11.82 1.65 -11.53
N VAL A 158 -12.76 0.85 -11.05
CA VAL A 158 -12.65 -0.61 -10.96
C VAL A 158 -12.84 -1.22 -12.34
N ILE A 159 -11.95 -2.12 -12.74
CA ILE A 159 -11.95 -2.78 -14.05
C ILE A 159 -12.13 -4.29 -13.87
N GLY A 160 -13.23 -4.82 -14.41
CA GLY A 160 -13.53 -6.25 -14.35
C GLY A 160 -13.67 -6.77 -12.91
N LYS A 161 -13.54 -8.09 -12.76
CA LYS A 161 -13.57 -8.77 -11.46
C LYS A 161 -12.17 -8.92 -10.88
N ALA A 162 -12.06 -8.85 -9.56
CA ALA A 162 -10.81 -9.16 -8.86
C ALA A 162 -10.38 -10.60 -9.12
N ASP A 163 -9.10 -10.77 -9.42
CA ASP A 163 -8.46 -12.07 -9.61
C ASP A 163 -7.15 -12.11 -8.80
N PRO A 164 -7.14 -12.76 -7.62
CA PRO A 164 -5.97 -12.80 -6.75
C PRO A 164 -4.71 -13.36 -7.42
N THR A 165 -4.85 -14.17 -8.47
CA THR A 165 -3.70 -14.73 -9.20
C THR A 165 -2.88 -13.66 -9.93
N LYS A 166 -3.50 -12.50 -10.24
CA LYS A 166 -2.82 -11.35 -10.84
C LYS A 166 -1.88 -10.64 -9.86
N ALA A 167 -2.08 -10.78 -8.56
CA ALA A 167 -1.21 -10.21 -7.53
C ALA A 167 -0.05 -11.14 -7.20
N THR A 168 0.77 -11.47 -8.21
CA THR A 168 1.91 -12.38 -8.07
C THR A 168 3.11 -11.66 -7.45
N PRO A 169 3.71 -12.17 -6.37
CA PRO A 169 4.87 -11.55 -5.74
C PRO A 169 6.15 -11.74 -6.57
N ILE A 170 7.07 -10.77 -6.48
CA ILE A 170 8.45 -10.94 -6.96
C ILE A 170 9.25 -11.73 -5.93
N VAL A 171 9.87 -12.81 -6.37
CA VAL A 171 10.70 -13.66 -5.51
C VAL A 171 12.10 -13.07 -5.38
N VAL A 172 12.57 -12.93 -4.14
CA VAL A 172 13.96 -12.58 -3.80
C VAL A 172 14.55 -13.74 -3.01
N GLU A 173 15.50 -14.43 -3.63
CA GLU A 173 16.11 -15.65 -3.08
C GLU A 173 17.06 -15.34 -1.91
N ASN A 174 17.75 -14.20 -1.94
CA ASN A 174 18.68 -13.78 -0.91
C ASN A 174 18.31 -12.39 -0.38
N ALA A 175 17.85 -12.32 0.87
CA ALA A 175 17.49 -11.06 1.51
C ALA A 175 18.62 -10.01 1.49
N SER A 176 19.89 -10.44 1.51
CA SER A 176 21.03 -9.51 1.48
C SER A 176 21.14 -8.70 0.19
N ASP A 177 20.51 -9.16 -0.90
CA ASP A 177 20.49 -8.42 -2.16
C ASP A 177 19.74 -7.08 -2.03
N LEU A 178 18.85 -6.98 -1.03
CA LEU A 178 18.13 -5.75 -0.69
C LEU A 178 18.96 -4.77 0.16
N ASN A 179 20.18 -5.12 0.56
CA ASN A 179 21.13 -4.13 1.08
C ASN A 179 21.75 -3.27 -0.01
N ILE A 180 21.64 -3.69 -1.28
CA ILE A 180 21.99 -2.86 -2.41
C ILE A 180 20.81 -1.92 -2.65
N GLU A 181 21.04 -0.62 -2.43
CA GLU A 181 20.00 0.40 -2.51
C GLU A 181 19.23 0.35 -3.84
N ALA A 182 19.94 0.26 -4.97
CA ALA A 182 19.30 0.17 -6.28
C ALA A 182 18.32 -1.00 -6.39
N ASN A 183 18.66 -2.17 -5.84
CA ASN A 183 17.80 -3.36 -5.84
C ASN A 183 16.56 -3.14 -4.96
N ALA A 184 16.75 -2.58 -3.76
CA ALA A 184 15.67 -2.34 -2.83
C ALA A 184 14.66 -1.31 -3.38
N TYR A 185 15.13 -0.19 -3.92
CA TYR A 185 14.25 0.85 -4.47
C TYR A 185 13.60 0.44 -5.80
N ALA A 186 14.20 -0.46 -6.59
CA ALA A 186 13.55 -1.05 -7.76
C ALA A 186 12.31 -1.90 -7.39
N LEU A 187 12.23 -2.38 -6.15
CA LEU A 187 11.13 -3.18 -5.61
C LEU A 187 10.23 -2.41 -4.62
N ALA A 188 10.53 -1.13 -4.35
CA ALA A 188 9.75 -0.35 -3.39
C ALA A 188 8.29 -0.19 -3.88
N GLY A 189 7.34 -0.48 -2.99
CA GLY A 189 5.91 -0.52 -3.28
C GLY A 189 5.41 -1.80 -3.96
N ARG A 190 6.30 -2.76 -4.27
CA ARG A 190 5.93 -4.05 -4.90
C ARG A 190 5.63 -5.12 -3.86
N LEU A 191 4.81 -6.09 -4.26
CA LEU A 191 4.63 -7.32 -3.50
C LEU A 191 5.85 -8.24 -3.72
N VAL A 192 6.52 -8.62 -2.65
CA VAL A 192 7.77 -9.38 -2.68
C VAL A 192 7.68 -10.57 -1.74
N THR A 193 8.22 -11.71 -2.15
CA THR A 193 8.46 -12.88 -1.31
C THR A 193 9.96 -13.03 -1.05
N LEU A 194 10.40 -12.87 0.21
CA LEU A 194 11.74 -13.23 0.65
C LEU A 194 11.79 -14.71 1.01
N LYS A 195 12.68 -15.46 0.36
CA LYS A 195 12.81 -16.90 0.59
C LYS A 195 13.77 -17.21 1.73
N ASN A 196 13.47 -18.29 2.46
CA ASN A 196 14.40 -18.93 3.40
C ASN A 196 15.01 -18.00 4.48
N VAL A 197 14.26 -16.99 4.93
CA VAL A 197 14.66 -16.08 6.01
C VAL A 197 14.28 -16.67 7.37
N GLU A 198 14.95 -16.24 8.42
CA GLU A 198 14.62 -16.63 9.80
C GLU A 198 14.59 -15.37 10.66
N PHE A 199 13.62 -15.24 11.56
CA PHE A 199 13.54 -14.10 12.47
C PHE A 199 14.65 -14.13 13.53
N ASN A 200 15.18 -12.97 13.89
CA ASN A 200 16.24 -12.86 14.90
C ASN A 200 15.73 -13.12 16.33
N GLU A 201 14.46 -12.82 16.58
CA GLU A 201 13.81 -12.93 17.90
C GLU A 201 12.49 -13.72 17.81
N PRO A 202 12.54 -15.03 17.47
CA PRO A 202 11.34 -15.85 17.44
C PRO A 202 10.73 -15.96 18.84
N GLY A 203 9.42 -16.20 18.93
CA GLY A 203 8.72 -16.29 20.23
C GLY A 203 8.24 -14.94 20.79
N LYS A 204 8.75 -13.81 20.29
CA LYS A 204 8.16 -12.49 20.56
C LYS A 204 6.88 -12.29 19.76
N THR A 205 6.00 -11.39 20.20
CA THR A 205 4.87 -10.95 19.39
C THR A 205 5.31 -9.99 18.28
N PHE A 206 4.54 -9.89 17.19
CA PHE A 206 4.90 -9.03 16.05
C PHE A 206 5.03 -7.55 16.41
N ALA A 207 4.05 -6.98 17.10
CA ALA A 207 4.02 -5.56 17.43
C ALA A 207 3.28 -5.27 18.73
N PRO A 208 3.89 -5.52 19.90
CA PRO A 208 3.31 -5.09 21.17
C PRO A 208 3.35 -3.55 21.27
N GLU A 209 2.25 -2.96 21.74
CA GLU A 209 2.10 -1.50 21.82
C GLU A 209 3.19 -0.82 22.65
N SER A 210 3.63 -1.47 23.73
CA SER A 210 4.72 -1.01 24.61
C SER A 210 6.06 -0.83 23.89
N GLU A 211 6.30 -1.52 22.78
CA GLU A 211 7.49 -1.32 21.95
C GLU A 211 7.26 -0.28 20.83
N GLY A 212 6.03 -0.19 20.31
CA GLY A 212 5.72 0.61 19.12
C GLY A 212 5.27 2.05 19.38
N TYR A 213 4.84 2.41 20.60
CA TYR A 213 4.21 3.70 20.89
C TYR A 213 5.11 4.92 20.57
N THR A 214 6.43 4.79 20.67
CA THR A 214 7.39 5.86 20.34
C THR A 214 7.84 5.88 18.87
N THR A 215 7.54 4.83 18.12
CA THR A 215 8.00 4.62 16.73
C THR A 215 6.85 4.70 15.72
N GLY A 216 5.82 5.48 16.06
CA GLY A 216 4.64 5.66 15.21
C GLY A 216 3.73 4.44 15.20
N TYR A 217 3.54 3.81 16.36
CA TYR A 217 2.68 2.64 16.56
C TYR A 217 3.03 1.47 15.65
N GLY A 218 4.32 1.14 15.62
CA GLY A 218 4.64 -0.25 15.37
C GLY A 218 6.11 -0.58 15.29
N VAL A 219 6.33 -1.85 15.01
CA VAL A 219 7.52 -2.56 15.43
C VAL A 219 8.11 -3.29 14.25
N THR A 220 9.44 -3.27 14.14
CA THR A 220 10.15 -4.06 13.13
C THR A 220 10.74 -5.30 13.78
N ARG A 221 10.41 -6.47 13.25
CA ARG A 221 11.04 -7.75 13.58
C ARG A 221 12.04 -8.07 12.48
N TYR A 222 13.34 -7.94 12.80
CA TYR A 222 14.42 -8.17 11.84
C TYR A 222 14.69 -9.66 11.63
N PHE A 223 15.18 -10.01 10.44
CA PHE A 223 15.68 -11.35 10.16
C PHE A 223 17.10 -11.54 10.71
N LYS A 224 17.53 -12.78 10.93
CA LYS A 224 18.89 -13.11 11.37
C LYS A 224 19.93 -12.49 10.43
N GLY A 225 20.96 -11.88 11.02
CA GLY A 225 22.01 -11.16 10.29
C GLY A 225 21.69 -9.67 10.01
N PHE A 226 20.46 -9.24 10.34
CA PHE A 226 20.00 -7.86 10.18
C PHE A 226 19.55 -7.30 11.53
N THR A 227 19.84 -6.03 11.81
CA THR A 227 19.46 -5.36 13.06
C THR A 227 19.07 -3.92 12.79
N ALA A 228 18.54 -3.23 13.79
CA ALA A 228 18.27 -1.79 13.74
C ALA A 228 19.51 -0.93 13.46
N GLN A 229 20.73 -1.46 13.57
CA GLN A 229 21.98 -0.73 13.35
C GLN A 229 22.80 -1.28 12.17
N LYS A 230 22.39 -2.40 11.57
CA LYS A 230 23.16 -3.08 10.53
C LYS A 230 22.24 -3.73 9.50
N LYS A 231 22.38 -3.31 8.23
CA LYS A 231 21.74 -3.96 7.07
C LYS A 231 20.19 -4.05 7.14
N GLN A 232 19.57 -3.36 8.08
CA GLN A 232 18.15 -3.27 8.45
C GLN A 232 17.13 -3.87 7.44
N ILE A 233 16.92 -5.20 7.46
CA ILE A 233 15.87 -5.90 6.70
C ILE A 233 14.99 -6.70 7.67
N GLY A 234 13.67 -6.50 7.61
CA GLY A 234 12.73 -7.16 8.51
C GLY A 234 11.27 -6.95 8.14
N VAL A 235 10.37 -7.45 8.99
CA VAL A 235 8.93 -7.22 8.88
C VAL A 235 8.52 -6.04 9.75
N ARG A 236 7.81 -5.06 9.18
CA ARG A 236 7.20 -3.95 9.93
C ARG A 236 5.72 -4.24 10.14
N THR A 237 5.31 -4.26 11.41
CA THR A 237 3.92 -4.53 11.80
C THR A 237 3.37 -3.36 12.62
N SER A 238 2.16 -2.90 12.28
CA SER A 238 1.37 -1.94 13.07
C SER A 238 0.97 -2.56 14.40
N CYS A 239 0.99 -1.79 15.49
CA CYS A 239 0.42 -2.24 16.77
C CYS A 239 -1.09 -2.50 16.69
N TYR A 240 -1.75 -1.97 15.67
CA TYR A 240 -3.19 -2.12 15.42
C TYR A 240 -3.51 -3.19 14.38
N ALA A 241 -2.51 -3.92 13.88
CA ALA A 241 -2.78 -5.04 12.99
C ALA A 241 -3.44 -6.20 13.75
N ASP A 242 -4.35 -6.92 13.11
CA ASP A 242 -5.09 -8.02 13.76
C ASP A 242 -4.15 -9.12 14.30
N PHE A 243 -3.02 -9.31 13.61
CA PHE A 243 -1.98 -10.28 13.98
C PHE A 243 -0.84 -9.67 14.84
N ALA A 244 -0.97 -8.43 15.34
CA ALA A 244 0.10 -7.76 16.11
C ALA A 244 0.50 -8.54 17.37
N ALA A 245 -0.47 -9.21 18.01
CA ALA A 245 -0.27 -10.03 19.20
C ALA A 245 0.16 -11.48 18.88
N GLU A 246 0.15 -11.90 17.61
CA GLU A 246 0.63 -13.22 17.23
C GLU A 246 2.14 -13.34 17.41
N THR A 247 2.59 -14.57 17.69
CA THR A 247 3.99 -14.88 17.91
C THR A 247 4.74 -15.03 16.58
N VAL A 248 5.90 -14.38 16.49
CA VAL A 248 6.85 -14.52 15.41
C VAL A 248 7.36 -15.97 15.35
N PRO A 249 7.23 -16.67 14.20
CA PRO A 249 7.59 -18.08 14.11
C PRO A 249 9.09 -18.31 14.22
N SER A 250 9.45 -19.49 14.74
CA SER A 250 10.82 -20.00 14.74
C SER A 250 11.15 -20.75 13.45
N GLY A 251 12.44 -20.82 13.11
CA GLY A 251 12.91 -21.56 11.94
C GLY A 251 12.81 -20.76 10.64
N LYS A 252 13.15 -21.42 9.53
CA LYS A 252 13.14 -20.78 8.21
C LYS A 252 11.72 -20.65 7.68
N VAL A 253 11.42 -19.47 7.15
CA VAL A 253 10.14 -19.11 6.54
C VAL A 253 10.37 -18.41 5.20
N ASN A 254 9.37 -18.45 4.34
CA ASN A 254 9.20 -17.51 3.25
C ASN A 254 8.25 -16.40 3.73
N VAL A 255 8.59 -15.14 3.47
CA VAL A 255 7.79 -14.01 3.93
C VAL A 255 7.39 -13.17 2.73
N THR A 256 6.08 -13.02 2.53
CA THR A 256 5.50 -12.18 1.49
C THR A 256 5.04 -10.85 2.08
N GLY A 257 5.18 -9.75 1.36
CA GLY A 257 4.68 -8.46 1.82
C GLY A 257 4.96 -7.34 0.84
N ILE A 258 4.41 -6.17 1.11
CA ILE A 258 4.76 -4.97 0.36
C ILE A 258 6.12 -4.49 0.84
N LEU A 259 7.10 -4.44 -0.06
CA LEU A 259 8.42 -3.94 0.25
C LEU A 259 8.39 -2.42 0.34
N THR A 260 8.86 -1.88 1.46
CA THR A 260 9.08 -0.45 1.64
C THR A 260 10.53 -0.16 2.01
N CYS A 261 11.02 0.99 1.58
CA CYS A 261 12.37 1.46 1.77
C CYS A 261 12.32 2.83 2.44
N TYR A 262 13.09 3.03 3.51
CA TYR A 262 13.22 4.36 4.08
C TYR A 262 14.62 4.67 4.61
N LYS A 263 14.91 5.97 4.70
CA LYS A 263 16.13 6.53 5.27
C LYS A 263 15.77 7.64 6.26
N THR A 264 16.49 7.71 7.37
CA THR A 264 16.37 8.83 8.32
C THR A 264 17.06 10.10 7.78
N SER A 265 18.16 9.92 7.04
CA SER A 265 18.92 10.97 6.36
C SER A 265 19.56 10.39 5.09
N LEU A 266 19.82 11.21 4.07
CA LEU A 266 20.56 10.80 2.87
C LEU A 266 22.00 10.35 3.18
N THR A 267 22.56 10.87 4.26
CA THR A 267 23.93 10.56 4.73
C THR A 267 23.95 9.50 5.83
N SER A 268 22.85 8.80 6.07
CA SER A 268 22.77 7.83 7.16
C SER A 268 23.81 6.71 6.97
N SER A 269 24.66 6.53 7.98
CA SER A 269 25.64 5.43 8.03
C SER A 269 24.99 4.04 8.17
N TYR A 270 23.70 3.98 8.53
CA TYR A 270 22.94 2.74 8.64
C TYR A 270 22.45 2.21 7.28
N GLY A 271 22.51 3.03 6.22
CA GLY A 271 21.98 2.70 4.90
C GLY A 271 20.45 2.87 4.82
N ASN A 272 19.84 2.27 3.80
CA ASN A 272 18.38 2.15 3.70
C ASN A 272 17.87 1.05 4.61
N THR A 273 16.80 1.35 5.35
CA THR A 273 15.97 0.32 5.98
C THR A 273 15.03 -0.25 4.95
N VAL A 274 14.95 -1.58 4.88
CA VAL A 274 13.99 -2.30 4.05
C VAL A 274 13.03 -3.05 4.95
N GLN A 275 11.74 -2.88 4.70
CA GLN A 275 10.68 -3.50 5.48
C GLN A 275 9.72 -4.23 4.55
N LEU A 276 9.33 -5.44 4.92
CA LEU A 276 8.11 -6.03 4.40
C LEU A 276 6.95 -5.64 5.31
N VAL A 277 5.92 -5.05 4.73
CA VAL A 277 4.63 -4.83 5.38
C VAL A 277 3.72 -5.97 4.95
N LEU A 278 3.45 -6.90 5.86
CA LEU A 278 2.56 -8.04 5.59
C LEU A 278 1.15 -7.53 5.35
N ARG A 279 0.40 -8.22 4.49
CA ARG A 279 -1.05 -7.99 4.32
C ARG A 279 -1.83 -8.80 5.34
N SER A 280 -1.30 -9.97 5.70
CA SER A 280 -1.82 -10.84 6.75
C SER A 280 -0.75 -11.70 7.40
N SER A 281 -1.04 -12.34 8.54
CA SER A 281 -0.14 -13.35 9.13
C SER A 281 0.09 -14.56 8.21
N LYS A 282 -0.86 -14.85 7.30
CA LYS A 282 -0.74 -15.92 6.28
C LYS A 282 0.32 -15.64 5.22
N ASP A 283 0.84 -14.42 5.12
CA ASP A 283 1.96 -14.12 4.23
C ASP A 283 3.30 -14.73 4.73
N ILE A 284 3.31 -15.41 5.87
CA ILE A 284 4.46 -16.15 6.38
C ILE A 284 4.22 -17.65 6.23
N GLU A 285 5.10 -18.31 5.48
CA GLU A 285 5.01 -19.74 5.19
C GLU A 285 6.25 -20.46 5.72
N ALA A 286 6.07 -21.49 6.54
CA ALA A 286 7.19 -22.33 6.98
C ALA A 286 7.85 -23.06 5.81
N VAL A 287 9.19 -23.07 5.77
CA VAL A 287 9.95 -23.90 4.83
C VAL A 287 9.96 -25.32 5.37
N LYS A 288 9.34 -26.24 4.62
CA LYS A 288 9.34 -27.68 4.92
C LYS A 288 10.61 -28.35 4.40
#